data_AF-A0A7S0IT48-F1
#
_entry.id   AF-A0A7S0IT48-F1
#
_cell.length_a   1.000
_cell.length_b   1.000
_cell.length_c   1.000
_cell.angle_alpha   90.00
_cell.angle_beta   90.00
_cell.angle_gamma   90.00
#
_symmetry.space_group_name_H-M   'P 1'
#
loop_
_entity.id
_entity.type
_entity.pdbx_description
1 polymer ?
#
loop_
_entity_poly.entity_id
_entity_poly.type
_entity_poly.pdbx_seq_one_letter_code
_entity_poly.pdbx_strand_id
1 'polypeptide(L)'
;PDVHYIGGVARALRVARMSMAANKTFVPHSPNPCMLDIFALSMLAAVPNAFTHMEFDAINTRSPPDGTAFFVKGVYQINDGAISVPTGSGWGVELRPGLLRHATNRTSTRLPRN
;
A
#
# COMPACT_ATOMS: atom_id res chain seq x y z
N PRO A 1 5.47 1.79 10.48
CA PRO A 1 5.16 3.20 10.12
C PRO A 1 4.08 3.24 9.03
N ASP A 2 3.27 4.29 8.98
CA ASP A 2 2.34 4.52 7.86
C ASP A 2 3.08 5.06 6.63
N VAL A 3 2.90 4.44 5.46
CA VAL A 3 3.59 4.81 4.23
C VAL A 3 3.13 6.17 3.69
N HIS A 4 1.84 6.49 3.78
CA HIS A 4 1.30 7.78 3.35
C HIS A 4 1.78 8.92 4.26
N TYR A 5 1.80 8.72 5.57
CA TYR A 5 2.20 9.77 6.50
C TYR A 5 3.71 9.97 6.59
N ILE A 6 4.51 8.92 6.46
CA ILE A 6 5.97 9.07 6.54
C ILE A 6 6.57 9.70 5.27
N GLY A 7 5.79 9.84 4.18
CA GLY A 7 6.25 10.40 2.92
C GLY A 7 6.77 9.36 1.92
N GLY A 8 6.19 8.16 1.93
CA GLY A 8 6.38 7.15 0.90
C GLY A 8 7.38 6.03 1.24
N VAL A 9 7.40 5.03 0.36
CA VAL A 9 8.10 3.75 0.54
C VAL A 9 9.60 3.92 0.79
N ALA A 10 10.26 4.83 0.07
CA ALA A 10 11.70 5.07 0.26
C ALA A 10 12.05 5.50 1.69
N ARG A 11 11.19 6.32 2.32
CA ARG A 11 11.37 6.78 3.71
C ARG A 11 10.95 5.70 4.70
N ALA A 12 9.88 4.96 4.40
CA ALA A 12 9.48 3.80 5.19
C ALA A 12 10.57 2.71 5.25
N LEU A 13 11.28 2.44 4.13
CA LEU A 13 12.42 1.52 4.08
C LEU A 13 13.63 2.00 4.88
N ARG A 14 13.79 3.32 5.11
CA ARG A 14 14.81 3.81 6.05
C ARG A 14 14.47 3.44 7.48
N VAL A 15 13.19 3.55 7.86
CA VAL A 15 12.72 3.10 9.18
C VAL A 15 12.86 1.59 9.34
N ALA A 16 12.57 0.80 8.30
CA ALA A 16 12.83 -0.65 8.33
C ALA A 16 14.30 -0.97 8.63
N ARG A 17 15.25 -0.28 7.99
CA ARG A 17 16.68 -0.44 8.30
C ARG A 17 17.03 -0.04 9.73
N MET A 18 16.44 1.04 10.25
CA MET A 18 16.63 1.44 11.64
C MET A 18 16.08 0.39 12.62
N SER A 19 14.91 -0.21 12.33
CA SER A 19 14.36 -1.26 13.18
C SER A 19 15.20 -2.54 13.14
N MET A 20 15.78 -2.91 11.98
CA MET A 20 16.74 -4.00 11.88
C MET A 20 17.96 -3.77 12.77
N ALA A 21 18.55 -2.58 12.72
CA ALA A 21 19.71 -2.22 13.55
C ALA A 21 19.39 -2.26 15.06
N ALA A 22 18.13 -2.00 15.42
CA ALA A 22 17.63 -2.06 16.80
C ALA A 22 17.10 -3.44 17.21
N ASN A 23 17.25 -4.46 16.36
CA ASN A 23 16.68 -5.80 16.57
C ASN A 23 15.16 -5.78 16.87
N LYS A 24 14.43 -4.95 16.13
CA LYS A 24 12.96 -4.83 16.19
C LYS A 24 12.35 -5.30 14.88
N THR A 25 11.15 -5.87 14.98
CA THR A 25 10.34 -6.22 13.80
C THR A 25 9.81 -4.97 13.10
N PHE A 26 9.44 -5.13 11.84
CA PHE A 26 8.88 -4.08 11.01
C PHE A 26 7.45 -4.45 10.57
N VAL A 27 6.49 -3.60 10.95
CA VAL A 27 5.11 -3.68 10.47
C VAL A 27 4.62 -2.28 10.13
N PRO A 28 4.22 -2.01 8.87
CA PRO A 28 3.54 -0.77 8.52
C PRO A 28 2.19 -0.62 9.23
N HIS A 29 1.77 0.62 9.43
CA HIS A 29 0.37 0.91 9.77
C HIS A 29 -0.43 0.97 8.47
N SER A 30 -1.56 0.28 8.41
CA SER A 30 -2.41 0.19 7.22
C SER A 30 -3.89 -0.08 7.57
N PRO A 31 -4.64 0.96 8.01
CA PRO A 31 -5.98 0.80 8.54
C PRO A 31 -7.09 0.88 7.48
N ASN A 32 -6.77 0.89 6.18
CA ASN A 32 -7.77 1.15 5.14
C ASN A 32 -7.48 0.36 3.84
N PRO A 33 -8.47 -0.42 3.34
CA PRO A 33 -8.42 -1.24 2.11
C PRO A 33 -8.27 -0.39 0.84
N CYS A 34 -7.08 0.19 0.67
CA CYS A 34 -6.72 1.12 -0.41
C CYS A 34 -5.24 0.93 -0.79
N MET A 35 -4.67 1.79 -1.65
CA MET A 35 -3.25 1.70 -2.06
C MET A 35 -2.25 1.55 -0.91
N LEU A 36 -2.58 2.02 0.31
CA LEU A 36 -1.74 1.85 1.49
C LEU A 36 -1.45 0.38 1.80
N ASP A 37 -2.44 -0.51 1.70
CA ASP A 37 -2.26 -1.95 1.94
C ASP A 37 -1.39 -2.60 0.87
N ILE A 38 -1.48 -2.17 -0.40
CA ILE A 38 -0.56 -2.63 -1.46
C ILE A 38 0.88 -2.29 -1.10
N PHE A 39 1.11 -1.06 -0.63
CA PHE A 39 2.45 -0.65 -0.20
C PHE A 39 2.92 -1.45 1.01
N ALA A 40 2.04 -1.67 1.99
CA ALA A 40 2.35 -2.46 3.18
C ALA A 40 2.69 -3.91 2.83
N LEU A 41 1.86 -4.58 2.04
CA LEU A 41 2.07 -5.95 1.53
C LEU A 41 3.41 -6.06 0.79
N SER A 42 3.65 -5.15 -0.15
CA SER A 42 4.88 -5.14 -0.95
C SER A 42 6.13 -4.98 -0.07
N MET A 43 6.05 -4.13 0.96
CA MET A 43 7.14 -3.94 1.91
C MET A 43 7.34 -5.17 2.81
N LEU A 44 6.27 -5.73 3.37
CA LEU A 44 6.35 -6.91 4.24
C LEU A 44 6.93 -8.12 3.51
N ALA A 45 6.63 -8.28 2.22
CA ALA A 45 7.21 -9.34 1.40
C ALA A 45 8.70 -9.15 1.06
N ALA A 46 9.22 -7.92 1.17
CA ALA A 46 10.58 -7.58 0.75
C ALA A 46 11.57 -7.39 1.90
N VAL A 47 11.10 -7.00 3.08
CA VAL A 47 11.97 -6.59 4.19
C VAL A 47 12.34 -7.79 5.08
N PRO A 48 13.64 -8.00 5.42
CA PRO A 48 14.06 -9.20 6.17
C PRO A 48 13.51 -9.35 7.59
N ASN A 49 13.21 -8.24 8.28
CA ASN A 49 12.67 -8.24 9.64
C ASN A 49 11.17 -7.94 9.69
N ALA A 50 10.44 -8.23 8.60
CA ALA A 50 9.00 -8.09 8.57
C ALA A 50 8.35 -8.88 9.73
N PHE A 51 7.34 -8.28 10.36
CA PHE A 51 6.50 -9.02 11.30
C PHE A 51 5.65 -10.07 10.56
N THR A 52 5.21 -11.10 11.27
CA THR A 52 4.48 -12.24 10.67
C THR A 52 3.06 -11.91 10.24
N HIS A 53 2.49 -10.81 10.72
CA HIS A 53 1.14 -10.37 10.39
C HIS A 53 1.15 -8.94 9.87
N MET A 54 0.21 -8.63 8.98
CA MET A 54 -0.09 -7.25 8.57
C MET A 54 -1.31 -6.74 9.33
N GLU A 55 -1.40 -5.42 9.50
CA GLU A 55 -2.66 -4.78 9.86
C GLU A 55 -3.59 -4.79 8.63
N PHE A 56 -4.87 -5.10 8.83
CA PHE A 56 -5.89 -5.07 7.79
C PHE A 56 -7.27 -4.78 8.37
N ASP A 57 -7.98 -3.81 7.79
CA ASP A 57 -9.36 -3.48 8.19
C ASP A 57 -10.38 -4.28 7.36
N ALA A 58 -10.84 -5.40 7.93
CA ALA A 58 -11.85 -6.27 7.33
C ALA A 58 -13.31 -5.81 7.59
N ILE A 59 -13.53 -4.80 8.43
CA ILE A 59 -14.86 -4.36 8.89
C ILE A 59 -15.07 -2.87 8.52
N ASN A 60 -14.47 -2.44 7.42
CA ASN A 60 -14.60 -1.04 7.01
C ASN A 60 -16.05 -0.73 6.61
N THR A 61 -16.69 0.20 7.32
CA THR A 61 -18.08 0.61 7.04
C THR A 61 -18.19 1.65 5.91
N ARG A 62 -17.07 2.20 5.45
CA ARG A 62 -17.02 3.24 4.41
C ARG A 62 -16.79 2.69 3.01
N SER A 63 -16.24 1.48 2.86
CA SER A 63 -15.95 0.87 1.57
C SER A 63 -15.78 -0.65 1.69
N PRO A 64 -16.09 -1.44 0.64
CA PRO A 64 -15.83 -2.88 0.65
C PRO A 64 -14.36 -3.21 0.97
N PRO A 65 -14.09 -4.17 1.87
CA PRO A 65 -12.74 -4.49 2.30
C PRO A 65 -11.91 -5.20 1.23
N ASP A 66 -12.54 -5.78 0.21
CA ASP A 66 -11.86 -6.51 -0.87
C ASP A 66 -11.08 -5.61 -1.86
N GLY A 67 -11.16 -4.28 -1.70
CA GLY A 67 -10.48 -3.30 -2.54
C GLY A 67 -11.24 -2.92 -3.81
N THR A 68 -12.42 -3.49 -4.05
CA THR A 68 -13.25 -3.18 -5.23
C THR A 68 -13.82 -1.75 -5.20
N ALA A 69 -13.65 -1.00 -4.12
CA ALA A 69 -13.87 0.45 -4.16
C ALA A 69 -12.90 1.16 -5.11
N PHE A 70 -11.65 0.71 -5.20
CA PHE A 70 -10.55 1.39 -5.89
C PHE A 70 -10.00 0.64 -7.10
N PHE A 71 -10.04 -0.69 -7.10
CA PHE A 71 -9.35 -1.53 -8.09
C PHE A 71 -10.30 -2.37 -8.94
N VAL A 72 -9.89 -2.68 -10.17
CA VAL A 72 -10.70 -3.46 -11.13
C VAL A 72 -11.06 -4.85 -10.58
N LYS A 73 -10.14 -5.46 -9.83
CA LYS A 73 -10.31 -6.77 -9.20
C LYS A 73 -10.29 -6.62 -7.68
N GLY A 74 -10.89 -7.58 -6.98
CA GLY A 74 -10.72 -7.70 -5.53
C GLY A 74 -9.28 -8.11 -5.21
N VAL A 75 -8.43 -7.12 -4.93
CA VAL A 75 -6.99 -7.31 -4.68
C VAL A 75 -6.70 -7.75 -3.23
N TYR A 76 -7.69 -7.62 -2.34
CA TYR A 76 -7.60 -8.00 -0.93
C TYR A 76 -8.47 -9.21 -0.58
N GLN A 77 -8.55 -10.18 -1.48
CA GLN A 77 -9.19 -11.45 -1.15
C GLN A 77 -8.39 -12.17 -0.06
N ILE A 78 -9.04 -12.39 1.07
CA ILE A 78 -8.48 -13.13 2.20
C ILE A 78 -8.78 -14.61 1.99
N ASN A 79 -7.74 -15.43 1.92
CA ASN A 79 -7.83 -16.88 1.92
C ASN A 79 -7.03 -17.40 3.11
N ASP A 80 -7.68 -18.14 4.01
CA ASP A 80 -7.06 -18.71 5.24
C ASP A 80 -6.26 -17.68 6.06
N GLY A 81 -6.80 -16.47 6.20
CA GLY A 81 -6.19 -15.39 6.97
C GLY A 81 -5.02 -14.68 6.27
N ALA A 82 -4.75 -14.98 4.99
CA ALA A 82 -3.68 -14.37 4.21
C ALA A 82 -4.22 -13.62 2.98
N ILE A 83 -3.54 -12.53 2.63
CA ILE A 83 -3.73 -11.79 1.39
C ILE A 83 -2.49 -12.01 0.53
N SER A 84 -2.70 -12.32 -0.75
CA SER A 84 -1.59 -12.46 -1.70
C SER A 84 -1.06 -11.09 -2.12
N VAL A 85 0.27 -10.96 -2.18
CA VAL A 85 0.89 -9.77 -2.78
C VAL A 85 0.53 -9.74 -4.27
N PRO A 86 -0.03 -8.64 -4.81
CA PRO A 86 -0.38 -8.58 -6.21
C PRO A 86 0.82 -8.77 -7.12
N THR A 87 0.61 -9.52 -8.19
CA THR A 87 1.63 -9.82 -9.19
C THR A 87 1.49 -8.89 -10.39
N GLY A 88 2.58 -8.69 -11.13
CA GLY A 88 2.63 -7.79 -12.28
C GLY A 88 3.60 -6.63 -12.09
N SER A 89 3.69 -5.76 -13.10
CA SER A 89 4.63 -4.63 -13.07
C SER A 89 4.21 -3.55 -12.06
N GLY A 90 5.19 -2.96 -11.39
CA GLY A 90 4.96 -1.90 -10.41
C GLY A 90 4.18 -2.43 -9.21
N TRP A 91 2.98 -1.89 -8.99
CA TRP A 91 2.12 -2.26 -7.85
C TRP A 91 1.20 -3.45 -8.13
N GLY A 92 1.18 -3.98 -9.35
CA GLY A 92 0.36 -5.16 -9.70
C GLY A 92 -1.16 -4.92 -9.63
N VAL A 93 -1.61 -3.66 -9.62
CA VAL A 93 -3.03 -3.29 -9.51
C VAL A 93 -3.44 -2.28 -10.57
N GLU A 94 -4.72 -2.33 -10.95
CA GLU A 94 -5.34 -1.42 -11.91
C GLU A 94 -6.49 -0.66 -11.23
N LEU A 95 -6.50 0.68 -11.36
CA LEU A 95 -7.56 1.52 -10.80
C LEU A 95 -8.87 1.33 -11.58
N ARG A 96 -10.00 1.36 -10.87
CA ARG A 96 -11.33 1.23 -11.49
C ARG A 96 -11.57 2.32 -12.53
N PRO A 97 -12.15 1.96 -13.69
CA PRO A 97 -12.58 2.92 -14.68
C PRO A 97 -13.47 4.01 -14.08
N GLY A 98 -12.97 5.24 -14.19
CA GLY A 98 -13.66 6.45 -13.75
C GLY A 98 -13.68 6.71 -12.25
N LEU A 99 -12.85 6.02 -11.47
CA LEU A 99 -12.49 6.44 -10.11
C LEU A 99 -12.10 7.93 -10.08
N LEU A 100 -11.40 8.38 -11.12
CA LEU A 100 -10.90 9.75 -11.24
C LEU A 100 -11.87 10.72 -11.93
N ARG A 101 -13.10 10.31 -12.33
CA ARG A 101 -14.04 11.16 -13.10
C ARG A 101 -14.38 12.47 -12.39
N HIS A 102 -14.44 12.45 -11.06
CA HIS A 102 -14.77 13.61 -10.23
C HIS A 102 -13.54 14.18 -9.50
N ALA A 103 -12.34 13.67 -9.79
CA ALA A 103 -11.12 14.16 -9.19
C ALA A 103 -10.71 15.51 -9.80
N THR A 104 -10.15 16.40 -8.99
CA THR A 104 -9.50 17.60 -9.52
C THR A 104 -8.19 17.22 -10.17
N ASN A 105 -8.07 17.42 -11.48
CA ASN A 105 -6.81 17.23 -12.19
C ASN A 105 -5.88 18.43 -11.94
N ARG A 106 -4.64 18.15 -11.51
CA ARG A 106 -3.56 19.13 -11.43
C ARG A 106 -2.32 18.54 -12.08
N THR A 107 -1.72 19.28 -13.01
CA THR A 107 -0.50 18.87 -13.73
C THR A 107 0.58 19.92 -13.54
N SER A 108 1.79 19.49 -13.25
CA SER A 108 2.99 20.33 -13.19
C SER A 108 3.93 19.93 -14.31
N THR A 109 4.31 20.87 -15.18
CA THR A 109 5.27 20.64 -16.25
C THR A 109 6.53 21.47 -16.01
N ARG A 110 7.68 20.86 -16.26
CA ARG A 110 8.96 21.57 -16.24
C ARG A 110 9.11 22.30 -17.57
N LEU A 111 9.23 23.62 -17.52
CA LEU A 111 9.60 24.39 -18.72
C LEU A 111 11.01 23.98 -19.18
N PRO A 112 11.28 23.95 -20.50
CA PRO A 112 12.61 23.69 -21.02
C PRO A 112 13.61 24.68 -20.39
N ARG A 113 14.79 24.18 -20.01
CA ARG A 113 15.88 25.05 -19.57
C ARG A 113 16.51 25.67 -20.81
N ASN A 114 16.56 27.00 -20.87
CA ASN A 114 17.42 27.75 -21.79
C ASN A 114 18.89 27.49 -21.44
#